data_AF-A0A1V4FI72-F1
#
_entry.id   AF-A0A1V4FI72-F1
#
_cell.length_a   1.000
_cell.length_b   1.000
_cell.length_c   1.000
_cell.angle_alpha   90.00
_cell.angle_beta   90.00
_cell.angle_gamma   90.00
#
_symmetry.space_group_name_H-M   'P 1'
#
loop_
_entity.id
_entity.type
_entity.pdbx_description
1 polymer ?
#
loop_
_entity_poly.entity_id
_entity_poly.type
_entity_poly.pdbx_seq_one_letter_code
_entity_poly.pdbx_strand_id
1 'polypeptide(L)'
;MGRNWLDPIRIYLGQIDETRINLLYPNLSGMMTQMNNGNIYNYQIMKSFLIFLTLAILLIGSYYLFVKDKVWTKDQIVVYGLWIIWTCVMFLPSMHDRYGYLVDILLVLLSFKYPILWINTTFSILESWLVYVSGLFGIDINIQLLSFTAVLNYTYFTMVVFFNKYDKLLMKSIS
;
A
#
# COMPACT_ATOMS: atom_id res chain seq x y z
N MET A 1 -23.75 -4.02 -34.36
CA MET A 1 -24.26 -3.12 -33.31
C MET A 1 -23.06 -2.62 -32.53
N GLY A 2 -22.58 -1.41 -32.83
CA GLY A 2 -21.39 -0.84 -32.20
C GLY A 2 -21.72 -0.26 -30.82
N ARG A 3 -20.87 -0.53 -29.83
CA ARG A 3 -20.98 0.06 -28.49
C ARG A 3 -20.93 1.58 -28.56
N ASN A 4 -21.71 2.22 -27.71
CA ASN A 4 -21.82 3.67 -27.65
C ASN A 4 -20.47 4.25 -27.17
N TRP A 5 -20.04 5.38 -27.71
CA TRP A 5 -18.74 5.99 -27.38
C TRP A 5 -18.65 6.47 -25.92
N LEU A 6 -19.79 6.58 -25.24
CA LEU A 6 -19.91 6.85 -23.81
C LEU A 6 -19.84 5.59 -22.93
N ASP A 7 -19.84 4.40 -23.52
CA ASP A 7 -19.77 3.14 -22.77
C ASP A 7 -18.50 3.02 -21.92
N PRO A 8 -17.30 3.45 -22.36
CA PRO A 8 -16.12 3.45 -21.50
C PRO A 8 -16.33 4.27 -20.23
N ILE A 9 -16.89 5.49 -20.36
CA ILE A 9 -17.15 6.37 -19.21
C ILE A 9 -18.21 5.75 -18.30
N ARG A 10 -19.27 5.16 -18.86
CA ARG A 10 -20.31 4.46 -18.08
C ARG A 10 -19.78 3.23 -17.36
N ILE A 11 -18.87 2.46 -17.96
CA ILE A 11 -18.22 1.31 -17.31
C ILE A 11 -17.39 1.78 -16.12
N TYR A 12 -16.62 2.88 -16.28
CA TYR A 12 -15.85 3.46 -15.17
C TYR A 12 -16.75 4.03 -14.07
N LEU A 13 -17.88 4.67 -14.41
CA LEU A 13 -18.84 5.18 -13.42
C LEU A 13 -19.63 4.06 -12.73
N GLY A 14 -19.91 2.94 -13.41
CA GLY A 14 -20.61 1.79 -12.85
C GLY A 14 -19.76 0.92 -11.92
N GLN A 15 -18.43 1.09 -11.92
CA GLN A 15 -17.52 0.45 -10.97
C GLN A 15 -17.53 1.11 -9.57
N ILE A 16 -18.23 2.23 -9.40
CA ILE A 16 -18.29 2.97 -8.13
C ILE A 16 -19.15 2.23 -7.07
N ASP A 17 -20.00 1.28 -7.51
CA ASP A 17 -20.97 0.56 -6.68
C ASP A 17 -20.40 -0.70 -5.99
N GLU A 18 -19.08 -0.88 -5.91
CA GLU A 18 -18.50 -1.98 -5.14
C GLU A 18 -18.58 -1.69 -3.63
N THR A 19 -19.64 -2.22 -2.99
CA THR A 19 -19.92 -2.13 -1.54
C THR A 19 -18.94 -2.91 -0.65
N ARG A 20 -17.78 -3.29 -1.19
CA ARG A 20 -16.75 -4.07 -0.50
C ARG A 20 -15.63 -3.15 -0.01
N ILE A 21 -15.33 -3.27 1.29
CA ILE A 21 -14.23 -2.53 1.93
C ILE A 21 -12.87 -2.98 1.40
N ASN A 22 -12.77 -4.20 0.89
CA ASN A 22 -11.55 -4.76 0.34
C ASN A 22 -11.84 -5.46 -0.99
N LEU A 23 -10.99 -5.21 -1.99
CA LEU A 23 -11.09 -5.76 -3.34
C LEU A 23 -9.93 -6.72 -3.61
N LEU A 24 -9.76 -7.69 -2.72
CA LEU A 24 -8.71 -8.71 -2.71
C LEU A 24 -7.28 -8.16 -2.57
N TYR A 25 -7.14 -6.91 -2.10
CA TYR A 25 -5.83 -6.33 -1.86
C TYR A 25 -5.39 -6.57 -0.42
N PRO A 26 -4.19 -7.15 -0.16
CA PRO A 26 -3.73 -7.44 1.19
C PRO A 26 -3.33 -6.14 1.90
N ASN A 27 -4.32 -5.49 2.51
CA ASN A 27 -4.13 -4.27 3.26
C ASN A 27 -4.92 -4.24 4.59
N LEU A 28 -4.88 -3.13 5.33
CA LEU A 28 -5.55 -3.04 6.64
C LEU A 28 -7.05 -3.29 6.52
N SER A 29 -7.66 -2.84 5.41
CA SER A 29 -9.08 -3.07 5.14
C SER A 29 -9.40 -4.56 4.97
N GLY A 30 -8.42 -5.36 4.52
CA GLY A 30 -8.51 -6.82 4.37
C GLY A 30 -8.57 -7.57 5.70
N MET A 31 -7.93 -7.02 6.74
CA MET A 31 -8.03 -7.55 8.11
C MET A 31 -9.42 -7.38 8.72
N MET A 32 -10.14 -6.36 8.26
CA MET A 32 -11.45 -5.97 8.78
C MET A 32 -12.60 -6.43 7.89
N THR A 33 -12.36 -7.32 6.92
CA THR A 33 -13.37 -7.83 5.99
C THR A 33 -14.56 -8.45 6.70
N GLN A 34 -14.33 -9.16 7.81
CA GLN A 34 -15.37 -9.77 8.65
C GLN A 34 -16.22 -8.76 9.44
N MET A 35 -15.76 -7.51 9.58
CA MET A 35 -16.53 -6.45 10.26
C MET A 35 -17.59 -5.83 9.34
N ASN A 36 -17.42 -5.98 8.02
CA ASN A 36 -18.38 -5.57 7.02
C ASN A 36 -19.40 -6.70 6.77
N ASN A 37 -20.39 -6.84 7.65
CA ASN A 37 -21.47 -7.83 7.56
C ASN A 37 -22.45 -7.59 6.38
N GLY A 38 -21.97 -7.11 5.23
CA GLY A 38 -22.81 -6.71 4.09
C GLY A 38 -23.71 -5.49 4.38
N ASN A 39 -23.52 -4.82 5.51
CA ASN A 39 -24.30 -3.65 5.90
C ASN A 39 -23.66 -2.37 5.34
N ILE A 40 -24.40 -1.66 4.48
CA ILE A 40 -23.94 -0.44 3.82
C ILE A 40 -23.56 0.67 4.80
N TYR A 41 -24.22 0.71 5.97
CA TYR A 41 -23.91 1.68 7.02
C TYR A 41 -22.52 1.41 7.64
N ASN A 42 -22.22 0.14 7.94
CA ASN A 42 -20.91 -0.26 8.44
C ASN A 42 -19.81 0.00 7.41
N TYR A 43 -20.09 -0.28 6.13
CA TYR A 43 -19.19 0.05 5.03
C TYR A 43 -18.85 1.56 5.01
N GLN A 44 -19.84 2.44 5.08
CA GLN A 44 -19.63 3.89 5.02
C GLN A 44 -18.82 4.42 6.21
N ILE A 45 -19.12 3.93 7.42
CA ILE A 45 -18.36 4.31 8.64
C ILE A 45 -16.92 3.86 8.52
N MET A 46 -16.68 2.59 8.19
CA MET A 46 -15.33 2.04 8.10
C MET A 46 -14.52 2.70 6.99
N LYS A 47 -15.16 2.97 5.83
CA LYS A 47 -14.54 3.72 4.74
C LYS A 47 -14.08 5.10 5.21
N SER A 48 -14.97 5.84 5.88
CA SER A 48 -14.66 7.18 6.38
C SER A 48 -13.54 7.13 7.42
N PHE A 49 -13.63 6.19 8.37
CA PHE A 49 -12.60 5.96 9.38
C PHE A 49 -11.21 5.69 8.76
N LEU A 50 -11.12 4.78 7.79
CA LEU A 50 -9.87 4.44 7.13
C LEU A 50 -9.28 5.63 6.34
N ILE A 51 -10.13 6.45 5.71
CA ILE A 51 -9.69 7.68 5.04
C ILE A 51 -9.11 8.67 6.06
N PHE A 52 -9.83 8.95 7.15
CA PHE A 52 -9.33 9.85 8.21
C PHE A 52 -8.05 9.33 8.86
N LEU A 53 -7.96 8.03 9.10
CA LEU A 53 -6.76 7.37 9.61
C LEU A 53 -5.57 7.57 8.66
N THR A 54 -5.78 7.35 7.37
CA THR A 54 -4.74 7.54 6.34
C THR A 54 -4.25 8.99 6.34
N LEU A 55 -5.17 9.96 6.36
CA LEU A 55 -4.84 11.38 6.43
C LEU A 55 -4.04 11.71 7.69
N ALA A 56 -4.45 11.20 8.85
CA ALA A 56 -3.74 11.42 10.11
C ALA A 56 -2.31 10.87 10.05
N ILE A 57 -2.12 9.64 9.56
CA ILE A 57 -0.79 9.02 9.44
C ILE A 57 0.11 9.81 8.48
N LEU A 58 -0.42 10.21 7.31
CA LEU A 58 0.32 11.00 6.33
C LEU A 58 0.72 12.37 6.87
N LEU A 59 -0.19 13.08 7.55
CA LEU A 59 0.10 14.39 8.14
C LEU A 59 1.14 14.28 9.25
N ILE A 60 1.01 13.32 10.16
CA ILE A 60 1.96 13.13 11.26
C ILE A 60 3.33 12.71 10.71
N GLY A 61 3.36 11.75 9.78
CA GLY A 61 4.61 11.26 9.21
C GLY A 61 5.32 12.32 8.37
N SER A 62 4.61 13.04 7.50
CA SER A 62 5.20 14.13 6.72
C SER A 62 5.68 15.28 7.59
N TYR A 63 4.93 15.66 8.62
CA TYR A 63 5.36 16.65 9.60
C TYR A 63 6.67 16.23 10.29
N TYR A 64 6.75 14.97 10.75
CA TYR A 64 7.97 14.46 11.38
C TYR A 64 9.17 14.47 10.43
N LEU A 65 8.99 14.05 9.16
CA LEU A 65 10.06 14.08 8.16
C LEU A 65 10.54 15.51 7.87
N PHE A 66 9.63 16.48 7.83
CA PHE A 66 9.95 17.89 7.60
C PHE A 66 10.69 18.54 8.78
N VAL A 67 10.34 18.17 10.02
CA VAL A 67 11.03 18.68 11.22
C VAL A 67 12.42 18.06 11.37
N LYS A 68 12.57 16.77 11.04
CA LYS A 68 13.81 16.02 11.20
C LYS A 68 14.90 16.46 10.22
N ASP A 69 14.57 16.60 8.94
CA ASP A 69 15.53 16.90 7.89
C ASP A 69 15.21 18.25 7.24
N LYS A 70 16.07 19.26 7.44
CA LYS A 70 15.92 20.59 6.81
C LYS A 70 16.33 20.62 5.34
N VAL A 71 17.12 19.65 4.89
CA VAL A 71 17.58 19.53 3.49
C VAL A 71 17.49 18.07 3.08
N TRP A 72 16.69 17.77 2.06
CA TRP A 72 16.49 16.41 1.57
C TRP A 72 17.43 16.11 0.40
N THR A 73 18.06 14.93 0.45
CA THR A 73 18.78 14.37 -0.70
C THR A 73 17.79 13.80 -1.73
N LYS A 74 18.23 13.67 -2.99
CA LYS A 74 17.39 13.09 -4.05
C LYS A 74 16.88 11.69 -3.69
N ASP A 75 17.70 10.89 -3.02
CA ASP A 75 17.33 9.53 -2.62
C ASP A 75 16.29 9.52 -1.49
N GLN A 76 16.44 10.39 -0.49
CA GLN A 76 15.47 10.53 0.60
C GLN A 76 14.10 10.94 0.06
N ILE A 77 14.04 11.83 -0.95
CA ILE A 77 12.78 12.20 -1.60
C ILE A 77 12.08 10.99 -2.21
N VAL A 78 12.82 10.10 -2.87
CA VAL A 78 12.24 8.88 -3.47
C VAL A 78 11.77 7.90 -2.40
N VAL A 79 12.55 7.71 -1.32
CA VAL A 79 12.16 6.84 -0.19
C VAL A 79 10.93 7.38 0.53
N TYR A 80 10.85 8.68 0.78
CA TYR A 80 9.70 9.33 1.41
C TYR A 80 8.48 9.29 0.49
N GLY A 81 8.66 9.47 -0.82
CA GLY A 81 7.61 9.29 -1.82
C GLY A 81 7.06 7.86 -1.83
N LEU A 82 7.93 6.85 -1.78
CA LEU A 82 7.52 5.45 -1.63
C LEU A 82 6.74 5.24 -0.33
N TRP A 83 7.20 5.80 0.78
CA TRP A 83 6.49 5.69 2.06
C TRP A 83 5.08 6.30 2.00
N ILE A 84 4.91 7.45 1.36
CA ILE A 84 3.59 8.07 1.15
C ILE A 84 2.69 7.17 0.30
N ILE A 85 3.18 6.69 -0.85
CA ILE A 85 2.41 5.83 -1.75
C ILE A 85 2.00 4.54 -1.05
N TRP A 86 2.94 3.90 -0.35
CA TRP A 86 2.66 2.67 0.37
C TRP A 86 1.66 2.89 1.51
N THR A 87 1.78 4.00 2.26
CA THR A 87 0.79 4.39 3.28
C THR A 87 -0.62 4.50 2.67
N CYS A 88 -0.75 5.19 1.54
CA CYS A 88 -2.05 5.29 0.86
C CYS A 88 -2.60 3.90 0.55
N VAL A 89 -1.82 3.06 -0.13
CA VAL A 89 -2.26 1.73 -0.57
C VAL A 89 -2.56 0.79 0.62
N MET A 90 -1.85 0.95 1.75
CA MET A 90 -1.99 0.17 2.97
C MET A 90 -3.25 0.50 3.78
N PHE A 91 -3.67 1.76 3.80
CA PHE A 91 -4.76 2.22 4.66
C PHE A 91 -6.03 2.65 3.91
N LEU A 92 -5.97 3.03 2.64
CA LEU A 92 -7.18 3.38 1.88
C LEU A 92 -8.09 2.15 1.72
N PRO A 93 -9.42 2.32 1.88
CA PRO A 93 -10.39 1.29 1.58
C PRO A 93 -10.54 1.09 0.07
N SER A 94 -11.10 -0.06 -0.32
CA SER A 94 -11.47 -0.39 -1.70
C SER A 94 -10.29 -0.27 -2.69
N MET A 95 -9.09 -0.61 -2.23
CA MET A 95 -7.91 -0.70 -3.10
C MET A 95 -7.91 -2.05 -3.84
N HIS A 96 -7.51 -2.00 -5.11
CA HIS A 96 -7.21 -3.14 -5.95
C HIS A 96 -5.72 -3.52 -5.91
N ASP A 97 -5.42 -4.78 -6.24
CA ASP A 97 -4.09 -5.34 -6.50
C ASP A 97 -3.19 -4.44 -7.35
N ARG A 98 -3.73 -3.86 -8.42
CA ARG A 98 -2.97 -3.01 -9.35
C ARG A 98 -2.32 -1.78 -8.72
N TYR A 99 -2.82 -1.30 -7.58
CA TYR A 99 -2.21 -0.16 -6.90
C TYR A 99 -0.93 -0.54 -6.15
N GLY A 100 -0.76 -1.82 -5.80
CA GLY A 100 0.46 -2.36 -5.17
C GLY A 100 1.67 -2.39 -6.12
N TYR A 101 1.45 -2.53 -7.43
CA TYR A 101 2.55 -2.66 -8.40
C TYR A 101 3.51 -1.47 -8.43
N LEU A 102 3.02 -0.25 -8.16
CA LEU A 102 3.88 0.92 -8.06
C LEU A 102 4.82 0.83 -6.84
N VAL A 103 4.32 0.30 -5.72
CA VAL A 103 5.12 0.06 -4.51
C VAL A 103 6.17 -1.00 -4.80
N ASP A 104 5.80 -2.10 -5.44
CA ASP A 104 6.71 -3.20 -5.80
C ASP A 104 7.86 -2.72 -6.69
N ILE A 105 7.56 -1.96 -7.75
CA ILE A 105 8.58 -1.44 -8.68
C ILE A 105 9.56 -0.52 -7.94
N LEU A 106 9.06 0.42 -7.13
CA LEU A 106 9.90 1.34 -6.38
C LEU A 106 10.74 0.62 -5.32
N LEU A 107 10.18 -0.39 -4.65
CA LEU A 107 10.92 -1.22 -3.69
C LEU A 107 12.06 -1.97 -4.37
N VAL A 108 11.83 -2.61 -5.52
CA VAL A 108 12.87 -3.28 -6.29
C VAL A 108 13.99 -2.31 -6.63
N LEU A 109 13.66 -1.15 -7.20
CA LEU A 109 14.66 -0.14 -7.57
C LEU A 109 15.47 0.34 -6.37
N LEU A 110 14.82 0.62 -5.25
CA LEU A 110 15.49 1.07 -4.03
C LEU A 110 16.29 -0.04 -3.35
N SER A 111 15.88 -1.31 -3.46
CA SER A 111 16.56 -2.45 -2.83
C SER A 111 17.95 -2.71 -3.39
N PHE A 112 18.17 -2.40 -4.68
CA PHE A 112 19.51 -2.47 -5.29
C PHE A 112 20.50 -1.49 -4.65
N LYS A 113 19.99 -0.33 -4.20
CA LYS A 113 20.80 0.68 -3.52
C LYS A 113 20.87 0.46 -2.01
N TYR A 114 19.76 0.04 -1.41
CA TYR A 114 19.59 -0.15 0.03
C TYR A 114 19.25 -1.61 0.32
N PRO A 115 20.25 -2.48 0.54
CA PRO A 115 20.02 -3.91 0.63
C PRO A 115 19.15 -4.33 1.83
N ILE A 116 19.02 -3.48 2.85
CA ILE A 116 18.07 -3.71 3.96
C ILE A 116 16.61 -3.77 3.50
N LEU A 117 16.27 -3.13 2.36
CA LEU A 117 14.93 -3.13 1.79
C LEU A 117 14.62 -4.42 1.00
N TRP A 118 15.59 -5.32 0.80
CA TRP A 118 15.31 -6.62 0.15
C TRP A 118 14.29 -7.43 0.91
N ILE A 119 14.30 -7.38 2.24
CA ILE A 119 13.29 -8.02 3.08
C ILE A 119 11.90 -7.49 2.70
N ASN A 120 11.73 -6.17 2.62
CA ASN A 120 10.45 -5.58 2.27
C ASN A 120 10.01 -5.93 0.85
N THR A 121 10.96 -5.94 -0.07
CA THR A 121 10.75 -6.18 -1.50
C THR A 121 10.29 -7.62 -1.75
N THR A 122 10.95 -8.61 -1.13
CA THR A 122 10.59 -10.02 -1.32
C THR A 122 9.19 -10.33 -0.80
N PHE A 123 8.84 -9.84 0.39
CA PHE A 123 7.49 -10.02 0.93
C PHE A 123 6.42 -9.35 0.06
N SER A 124 6.65 -8.11 -0.38
CA SER A 124 5.70 -7.37 -1.24
C SER A 124 5.44 -8.08 -2.57
N ILE A 125 6.50 -8.52 -3.25
CA ILE A 125 6.38 -9.24 -4.53
C ILE A 125 5.69 -10.60 -4.35
N LEU A 126 6.01 -11.34 -3.28
CA LEU A 126 5.36 -12.62 -3.00
C LEU A 126 3.87 -12.45 -2.74
N GLU A 127 3.47 -11.41 -1.99
CA GLU A 127 2.07 -11.09 -1.76
C GLU A 127 1.35 -10.73 -3.06
N SER A 128 1.92 -9.83 -3.86
CA SER A 128 1.38 -9.45 -5.18
C SER A 128 1.25 -10.66 -6.11
N TRP A 129 2.23 -11.56 -6.11
CA TRP A 129 2.19 -12.78 -6.90
C TRP A 129 1.08 -13.74 -6.45
N LEU A 130 0.93 -13.97 -5.15
CA LEU A 130 -0.12 -14.85 -4.61
C LEU A 130 -1.53 -14.33 -4.92
N VAL A 131 -1.75 -13.01 -4.77
CA VAL A 131 -3.03 -12.37 -5.10
C VAL A 131 -3.33 -12.46 -6.59
N TYR A 132 -2.32 -12.23 -7.43
CA TYR A 132 -2.47 -12.33 -8.89
C TYR A 132 -2.81 -13.76 -9.34
N VAL A 133 -2.10 -14.76 -8.82
CA VAL A 133 -2.36 -16.18 -9.09
C VAL A 133 -3.77 -16.58 -8.62
N SER A 134 -4.17 -16.14 -7.44
CA SER A 134 -5.53 -16.34 -6.93
C SER A 134 -6.59 -15.76 -7.88
N GLY A 135 -6.40 -14.52 -8.34
CA GLY A 135 -7.31 -13.87 -9.29
C GLY A 135 -7.36 -14.55 -10.67
N LEU A 136 -6.22 -15.06 -11.15
CA LEU A 136 -6.11 -15.71 -12.47
C LEU A 136 -6.72 -17.12 -12.48
N PHE A 137 -6.47 -17.91 -11.44
CA PHE A 137 -6.89 -19.31 -11.37
C PHE A 137 -8.14 -19.55 -10.53
N GLY A 138 -8.70 -18.51 -9.90
CA GLY A 138 -9.86 -18.61 -9.03
C GLY A 138 -9.60 -19.41 -7.75
N ILE A 139 -8.36 -19.38 -7.24
CA ILE A 139 -7.97 -20.09 -6.02
C ILE A 139 -8.33 -19.23 -4.82
N ASP A 140 -9.11 -19.76 -3.88
CA ASP A 140 -9.42 -19.06 -2.64
C ASP A 140 -8.18 -18.94 -1.75
N ILE A 141 -7.80 -17.70 -1.44
CA ILE A 141 -6.70 -17.38 -0.53
C ILE A 141 -7.24 -16.68 0.72
N ASN A 142 -6.58 -16.93 1.85
CA ASN A 142 -6.91 -16.25 3.10
C ASN A 142 -6.35 -14.82 3.08
N ILE A 143 -7.16 -13.87 2.55
CA ILE A 143 -6.81 -12.45 2.48
C ILE A 143 -6.52 -11.87 3.86
N GLN A 144 -7.20 -12.32 4.91
CA GLN A 144 -6.97 -11.81 6.26
C GLN A 144 -5.52 -12.09 6.71
N LEU A 145 -5.03 -13.31 6.46
CA LEU A 145 -3.64 -13.69 6.78
C LEU A 145 -2.63 -12.90 5.96
N LEU A 146 -2.84 -12.76 4.63
CA LEU A 146 -1.96 -11.95 3.78
C LEU A 146 -1.98 -10.47 4.20
N SER A 147 -3.13 -9.93 4.60
CA SER A 147 -3.21 -8.57 5.10
C SER A 147 -2.42 -8.37 6.40
N PHE A 148 -2.39 -9.37 7.28
CA PHE A 148 -1.55 -9.31 8.49
C PHE A 148 -0.06 -9.27 8.12
N THR A 149 0.40 -10.10 7.18
CA THR A 149 1.79 -10.09 6.73
C THR A 149 2.15 -8.78 6.04
N ALA A 150 1.24 -8.22 5.23
CA ALA A 150 1.44 -6.95 4.55
C ALA A 150 1.59 -5.77 5.54
N VAL A 151 0.75 -5.74 6.59
CA VAL A 151 0.87 -4.74 7.68
C VAL A 151 2.19 -4.89 8.42
N LEU A 152 2.63 -6.11 8.74
CA LEU A 152 3.91 -6.35 9.38
C LEU A 152 5.08 -5.88 8.49
N ASN A 153 4.99 -6.14 7.19
CA ASN A 153 5.99 -5.70 6.22
C ASN A 153 6.05 -4.16 6.14
N TYR A 154 4.90 -3.50 6.00
CA TYR A 154 4.78 -2.04 5.97
C TYR A 154 5.27 -1.38 7.27
N THR A 155 4.96 -1.96 8.43
CA THR A 155 5.43 -1.42 9.72
C THR A 155 6.94 -1.56 9.85
N TYR A 156 7.53 -2.68 9.42
CA TYR A 156 8.98 -2.83 9.35
C TYR A 156 9.61 -1.80 8.41
N PHE A 157 9.05 -1.60 7.21
CA PHE A 157 9.51 -0.56 6.28
C PHE A 157 9.48 0.82 6.91
N THR A 158 8.36 1.18 7.54
CA THR A 158 8.18 2.46 8.24
C THR A 158 9.26 2.63 9.33
N MET A 159 9.55 1.60 10.12
CA MET A 159 10.65 1.69 11.09
C MET A 159 12.00 1.92 10.41
N VAL A 160 12.29 1.27 9.29
CA VAL A 160 13.54 1.48 8.54
C VAL A 160 13.64 2.93 8.05
N VAL A 161 12.54 3.50 7.55
CA VAL A 161 12.44 4.90 7.06
C VAL A 161 12.62 5.91 8.20
N PHE A 162 11.96 5.75 9.35
CA PHE A 162 12.00 6.76 10.40
C PHE A 162 13.24 6.65 11.32
N PHE A 163 13.80 5.45 11.51
CA PHE A 163 14.98 5.24 12.36
C PHE A 163 16.33 5.32 11.61
N ASN A 164 16.37 5.85 10.37
CA ASN A 164 17.59 6.08 9.58
C ASN A 164 18.55 4.88 9.52
N LYS A 165 18.03 3.65 9.46
CA LYS A 165 18.89 2.47 9.26
C LYS A 165 19.57 2.48 7.87
N TYR A 166 19.03 3.23 6.90
CA TYR A 166 19.63 3.41 5.57
C TYR A 166 20.78 4.43 5.55
N ASP A 167 20.74 5.51 6.34
CA ASP A 167 21.85 6.48 6.42
C ASP A 167 23.13 5.86 6.99
N LYS A 168 22.99 4.94 7.95
CA LYS A 168 24.14 4.19 8.50
C LYS A 168 24.80 3.27 7.46
N LEU A 169 24.07 2.84 6.43
CA LEU A 169 24.63 2.05 5.32
C LEU A 169 25.31 2.95 4.27
N LEU A 170 24.79 4.16 4.04
CA LEU A 170 25.45 5.16 3.17
C LEU A 170 26.84 5.53 3.69
N MET A 171 27.00 5.74 5.01
CA MET A 171 28.30 6.07 5.61
C MET A 171 29.30 4.90 5.55
N LYS A 172 28.83 3.66 5.46
CA LYS A 172 29.71 2.47 5.39
C LYS A 172 30.17 2.11 3.97
N SER A 173 29.53 2.67 2.94
CA SER A 173 29.93 2.44 1.54
C SER A 173 30.96 3.46 1.02
N ILE A 174 31.29 4.47 1.83
CA ILE A 174 32.23 5.56 1.49
C ILE A 174 33.58 5.38 2.24
N SER A 175 33.71 4.37 3.11
CA SER A 175 34.96 3.99 3.78
C SER A 175 35.55 2.73 3.17
#